data_AF-A0A1G4I7A0-F1
#
_entry.id   AF-A0A1G4I7A0-F1
#
_cell.length_a   1.000
_cell.length_b   1.000
_cell.length_c   1.000
_cell.angle_alpha   90.00
_cell.angle_beta   90.00
_cell.angle_gamma   90.00
#
_symmetry.space_group_name_H-M   'P 1'
#
loop_
_entity.id
_entity.type
_entity.pdbx_description
1 polymer ?
#
loop_
_entity_poly.entity_id
_entity_poly.type
_entity_poly.pdbx_seq_one_letter_code
_entity_poly.pdbx_strand_id
1 'polypeptide(L)'
;MDSMEEFYNNPFKNNCEVDDICFAPFFSQMSESITEPTPVQTCVTTPCADAQARAPSCQEASETESYSQTSTQRLQHKLNETMRASTAACDMYTNHIETQRQEIDRLDEENNELQMKVAWLESQMRAIGLEKDCAAMAYKREVEKNAALEAKITSLKRELSSMEERARQLAATYSRGVPQSTYDVAPYQNAPPHEHQPNKQQHTQQQLQQQQLHSGHHQETPRMQTQRPPSQPRQPPSLSPSSRGVVEDVRGGIGAYPGQRKNEQLVIAVKDLESNLQRACQRKDELENHLRRVETTRIRSGAERAKKIALERELADVQKQVSDIRMKLRSLSALER
;
A
#
# COMPACT_ATOMS: atom_id res chain seq x y z
N MET A 1 18.89 29.83 -53.14
CA MET A 1 18.62 30.72 -51.99
C MET A 1 18.15 29.76 -50.93
N ASP A 2 19.13 29.20 -50.24
CA ASP A 2 18.95 28.00 -49.44
C ASP A 2 18.85 28.49 -48.00
N SER A 3 17.68 28.30 -47.39
CA SER A 3 17.32 28.94 -46.14
C SER A 3 18.16 28.39 -44.99
N MET A 4 18.52 29.27 -44.05
CA MET A 4 19.22 28.97 -42.81
C MET A 4 18.47 28.01 -41.85
N GLU A 5 17.39 27.37 -42.30
CA GLU A 5 16.55 26.47 -41.50
C GLU A 5 17.12 25.04 -41.36
N GLU A 6 18.04 24.64 -42.24
CA GLU A 6 18.62 23.28 -42.26
C GLU A 6 19.81 23.10 -41.29
N PHE A 7 20.33 24.18 -40.69
CA PHE A 7 21.50 24.08 -39.81
C PHE A 7 21.16 23.53 -38.41
N TYR A 8 19.90 23.54 -38.01
CA TYR A 8 19.43 22.96 -36.76
C TYR A 8 18.43 21.84 -37.06
N ASN A 9 18.93 20.61 -37.05
CA ASN A 9 18.13 19.40 -36.88
C ASN A 9 17.50 19.41 -35.48
N ASN A 10 16.44 20.21 -35.32
CA ASN A 10 15.65 20.27 -34.10
C ASN A 10 14.78 18.99 -34.03
N PRO A 11 15.06 18.06 -33.08
CA PRO A 11 14.36 16.79 -32.97
C PRO A 11 12.91 16.92 -32.48
N PHE A 12 12.47 18.14 -32.13
CA PHE A 12 11.13 18.42 -31.60
C PHE A 12 10.19 19.09 -32.60
N LYS A 13 10.60 19.29 -33.86
CA LYS A 13 9.79 19.97 -34.91
C LYS A 13 8.39 19.40 -35.14
N ASN A 14 8.10 18.18 -34.66
CA ASN A 14 6.82 17.49 -34.85
C ASN A 14 6.06 17.16 -33.55
N ASN A 15 6.52 17.61 -32.37
CA ASN A 15 5.78 17.39 -31.12
C ASN A 15 4.94 18.62 -30.78
N CYS A 16 3.70 18.66 -31.27
CA CYS A 16 2.72 19.69 -30.88
C CYS A 16 2.36 19.65 -29.38
N GLU A 17 2.80 18.62 -28.63
CA GLU A 17 2.55 18.48 -27.19
C GLU A 17 3.57 19.21 -26.30
N VAL A 18 4.70 19.70 -26.85
CA VAL A 18 5.70 20.46 -26.08
C VAL A 18 5.54 21.98 -26.22
N ASP A 19 4.86 22.45 -27.28
CA ASP A 19 4.55 23.88 -27.47
C ASP A 19 3.51 24.40 -26.45
N ASP A 20 2.77 23.50 -25.80
CA ASP A 20 1.79 23.84 -24.76
C ASP A 20 2.40 23.97 -23.35
N ILE A 21 3.71 23.71 -23.18
CA ILE A 21 4.39 23.77 -21.88
C ILE A 21 5.29 25.00 -21.80
N CYS A 22 4.83 26.22 -22.13
CA CYS A 22 5.56 27.42 -21.68
C CYS A 22 4.88 28.80 -21.75
N PHE A 23 3.56 28.99 -21.60
CA PHE A 23 3.04 30.37 -21.40
C PHE A 23 1.83 30.44 -20.47
N ALA A 24 2.07 30.71 -19.18
CA ALA A 24 1.06 31.30 -18.31
C ALA A 24 1.10 32.84 -18.48
N PRO A 25 -0.01 33.53 -18.79
CA PRO A 25 -0.01 34.97 -19.00
C PRO A 25 0.13 35.73 -17.67
N PHE A 26 1.16 36.57 -17.55
CA PHE A 26 1.22 37.62 -16.53
C PHE A 26 0.25 38.74 -16.89
N PHE A 27 -0.92 38.79 -16.24
CA PHE A 27 -1.76 40.00 -16.26
C PHE A 27 -1.34 40.92 -15.12
N SER A 28 -0.42 41.84 -15.43
CA SER A 28 -0.23 43.09 -14.69
C SER A 28 -0.98 44.19 -15.43
N GLN A 29 -2.10 44.67 -14.88
CA GLN A 29 -2.79 45.87 -15.36
C GLN A 29 -2.76 46.95 -14.27
N MET A 30 -1.75 47.80 -14.36
CA MET A 30 -1.74 49.25 -14.10
C MET A 30 -0.71 49.77 -15.12
N SER A 31 -0.91 50.80 -15.93
CA SER A 31 -1.67 52.03 -15.74
C SER A 31 -1.90 52.73 -17.10
N GLU A 32 -2.91 53.58 -17.13
CA GLU A 32 -2.95 54.89 -17.84
C GLU A 32 -2.98 54.93 -19.37
N SER A 33 -4.15 55.28 -19.92
CA SER A 33 -4.32 56.64 -20.45
C SER A 33 -5.80 57.01 -20.71
N ILE A 34 -6.29 57.95 -19.90
CA ILE A 34 -7.13 59.12 -20.28
C ILE A 34 -8.56 58.83 -20.77
N THR A 35 -9.58 59.08 -19.93
CA THR A 35 -10.49 60.27 -19.98
C THR A 35 -11.55 60.15 -18.85
N GLU A 36 -11.62 61.13 -17.94
CA GLU A 36 -12.73 61.35 -16.97
C GLU A 36 -14.04 61.77 -17.68
N PRO A 37 -15.26 61.78 -17.06
CA PRO A 37 -15.55 61.79 -15.62
C PRO A 37 -16.59 60.74 -15.11
N THR A 38 -16.61 60.61 -13.77
CA THR A 38 -17.59 60.04 -12.80
C THR A 38 -19.08 60.13 -13.23
N PRO A 39 -20.06 59.35 -12.66
CA PRO A 39 -20.04 58.66 -11.37
C PRO A 39 -20.77 57.29 -11.27
N VAL A 40 -20.92 56.80 -10.02
CA VAL A 40 -21.94 55.89 -9.47
C VAL A 40 -21.45 54.48 -9.06
N GLN A 41 -21.10 54.39 -7.77
CA GLN A 41 -21.75 53.55 -6.76
C GLN A 41 -21.98 52.07 -7.12
N THR A 42 -21.30 51.16 -6.41
CA THR A 42 -21.86 49.83 -6.18
C THR A 42 -21.49 49.30 -4.79
N CYS A 43 -22.56 49.02 -4.08
CA CYS A 43 -22.69 48.41 -2.78
C CYS A 43 -22.26 46.94 -2.85
N VAL A 44 -21.56 46.41 -1.84
CA VAL A 44 -21.81 45.03 -1.40
C VAL A 44 -21.76 44.94 0.12
N THR A 45 -22.84 44.34 0.59
CA THR A 45 -23.35 44.09 1.93
C THR A 45 -22.49 43.11 2.73
N THR A 46 -22.17 43.45 3.97
CA THR A 46 -21.64 42.53 4.98
C THR A 46 -22.79 42.06 5.89
N PRO A 47 -22.89 40.77 6.27
CA PRO A 47 -23.89 40.35 7.24
C PRO A 47 -23.44 40.65 8.67
N CYS A 48 -24.29 41.35 9.42
CA CYS A 48 -24.21 41.53 10.87
C CYS A 48 -24.78 40.32 11.60
N ALA A 49 -24.11 39.91 12.69
CA ALA A 49 -24.78 39.41 13.89
C ALA A 49 -23.88 39.65 15.11
N ASP A 50 -24.22 40.71 15.85
CA ASP A 50 -24.27 40.83 17.31
C ASP A 50 -23.18 40.19 18.17
N ALA A 51 -22.27 41.04 18.66
CA ALA A 51 -21.71 40.91 20.00
C ALA A 51 -21.60 42.29 20.66
N GLN A 52 -22.33 42.40 21.76
CA GLN A 52 -22.53 43.51 22.68
C GLN A 52 -21.37 44.50 22.88
N ALA A 53 -21.81 45.76 22.93
CA ALA A 53 -21.12 46.95 23.39
C ALA A 53 -20.30 46.76 24.67
N ARG A 54 -19.00 47.09 24.58
CA ARG A 54 -18.27 47.76 25.66
C ARG A 54 -17.04 48.49 25.10
N ALA A 55 -17.26 49.67 24.56
CA ALA A 55 -16.18 50.63 24.33
C ALA A 55 -15.75 51.23 25.69
N PRO A 56 -14.46 51.21 26.06
CA PRO A 56 -13.94 52.20 26.98
C PRO A 56 -13.67 53.46 26.17
N SER A 57 -14.37 54.54 26.55
CA SER A 57 -14.04 55.90 26.19
C SER A 57 -12.59 56.21 26.58
N CYS A 58 -11.71 56.38 25.59
CA CYS A 58 -10.47 57.12 25.79
C CYS A 58 -10.83 58.61 25.71
N GLN A 59 -11.39 59.12 26.80
CA GLN A 59 -11.36 60.54 27.10
C GLN A 59 -9.91 60.94 27.36
N GLU A 60 -9.51 62.01 26.68
CA GLU A 60 -8.64 63.07 27.21
C GLU A 60 -7.35 62.61 27.88
N ALA A 61 -6.30 62.45 27.07
CA ALA A 61 -4.94 62.61 27.54
C ALA A 61 -4.48 64.04 27.26
N SER A 62 -4.74 64.89 28.26
CA SER A 62 -3.78 65.87 28.77
C SER A 62 -3.17 66.84 27.76
N GLU A 63 -3.82 67.99 27.62
CA GLU A 63 -3.14 69.26 27.39
C GLU A 63 -2.11 69.47 28.52
N THR A 64 -0.87 69.10 28.28
CA THR A 64 0.25 69.46 29.15
C THR A 64 1.34 70.06 28.29
N GLU A 65 1.45 71.38 28.41
CA GLU A 65 2.67 72.17 28.16
C GLU A 65 3.25 72.15 26.74
N SER A 66 2.58 72.88 25.85
CA SER A 66 3.22 73.45 24.65
C SER A 66 4.19 74.57 25.05
N TYR A 67 5.33 74.22 25.63
CA TYR A 67 6.50 75.11 25.67
C TYR A 67 7.15 75.08 24.28
N SER A 68 6.81 76.07 23.44
CA SER A 68 7.53 76.50 22.24
C SER A 68 8.37 75.45 21.50
N GLN A 69 7.77 74.36 21.00
CA GLN A 69 8.42 73.58 19.94
C GLN A 69 8.55 74.46 18.70
N THR A 70 9.78 74.85 18.37
CA THR A 70 10.11 75.51 17.11
C THR A 70 9.67 74.62 15.94
N SER A 71 9.20 75.22 14.85
CA SER A 71 8.69 74.49 13.67
C SER A 71 9.67 73.42 13.16
N THR A 72 10.97 73.68 13.31
CA THR A 72 12.08 72.77 13.05
C THR A 72 12.06 71.50 13.91
N GLN A 73 11.75 71.58 15.22
CA GLN A 73 11.66 70.39 16.07
C GLN A 73 10.48 69.49 15.71
N ARG A 74 9.32 70.06 15.31
CA ARG A 74 8.19 69.26 14.82
C ARG A 74 8.50 68.54 13.52
N LEU A 75 9.15 69.22 12.57
CA LEU A 75 9.60 68.60 11.32
C LEU A 75 10.61 67.48 11.57
N GLN A 76 11.55 67.69 12.49
CA GLN A 76 12.55 66.70 12.88
C GLN A 76 11.91 65.49 13.56
N HIS A 77 10.92 65.68 14.44
CA HIS A 77 10.16 64.59 15.03
C HIS A 77 9.43 63.79 13.94
N LYS A 78 8.73 64.47 13.03
CA LYS A 78 7.98 63.81 11.95
C LYS A 78 8.91 63.02 11.03
N LEU A 79 10.09 63.56 10.71
CA LEU A 79 11.12 62.85 9.96
C LEU A 79 11.61 61.59 10.71
N ASN A 80 11.93 61.71 12.00
CA ASN A 80 12.33 60.58 12.83
C ASN A 80 11.24 59.51 12.96
N GLU A 81 9.98 59.91 13.00
CA GLU A 81 8.84 59.01 13.03
C GLU A 81 8.64 58.29 11.69
N THR A 82 8.77 59.01 10.57
CA THR A 82 8.78 58.38 9.23
C THR A 82 9.95 57.44 9.03
N MET A 83 11.14 57.77 9.54
CA MET A 83 12.30 56.87 9.47
C MET A 83 12.05 55.62 10.31
N ARG A 84 11.52 55.74 11.54
CA ARG A 84 11.17 54.58 12.36
C ARG A 84 10.10 53.70 11.71
N ALA A 85 9.06 54.30 11.14
CA ALA A 85 8.02 53.56 10.41
C ALA A 85 8.60 52.86 9.18
N SER A 86 9.50 53.52 8.44
CA SER A 86 10.19 52.92 7.30
C SER A 86 11.09 51.75 7.72
N THR A 87 11.87 51.90 8.79
CA THR A 87 12.71 50.81 9.32
C THR A 87 11.84 49.63 9.75
N ALA A 88 10.75 49.87 10.48
CA ALA A 88 9.82 48.81 10.88
C ALA A 88 9.21 48.08 9.67
N ALA A 89 8.86 48.81 8.60
CA ALA A 89 8.38 48.21 7.36
C ALA A 89 9.47 47.37 6.67
N CYS A 90 10.70 47.87 6.60
CA CYS A 90 11.84 47.10 6.08
C CYS A 90 12.09 45.82 6.88
N ASP A 91 12.03 45.88 8.20
CA ASP A 91 12.19 44.72 9.08
C ASP A 91 11.07 43.69 8.84
N MET A 92 9.83 44.15 8.69
CA MET A 92 8.69 43.27 8.36
C MET A 92 8.87 42.55 7.01
N TYR A 93 9.26 43.28 5.96
CA TYR A 93 9.50 42.66 4.65
C TYR A 93 10.69 41.70 4.68
N THR A 94 11.75 42.06 5.40
CA THR A 94 12.93 41.20 5.54
C THR A 94 12.55 39.89 6.23
N ASN A 95 11.78 39.96 7.33
CA ASN A 95 11.29 38.77 8.03
C ASN A 95 10.35 37.93 7.14
N HIS A 96 9.50 38.57 6.35
CA HIS A 96 8.62 37.86 5.42
C HIS A 96 9.40 37.12 4.33
N ILE A 97 10.39 37.77 3.72
CA ILE A 97 11.28 37.17 2.73
C ILE A 97 12.02 35.98 3.33
N GLU A 98 12.53 36.12 4.56
CA GLU A 98 13.24 35.04 5.24
C GLU A 98 12.34 33.84 5.54
N THR A 99 11.10 34.10 5.96
CA THR A 99 10.09 33.05 6.15
C THR A 99 9.77 32.32 4.84
N GLN A 100 9.64 33.06 3.73
CA GLN A 100 9.41 32.46 2.42
C GLN A 100 10.61 31.62 1.95
N ARG A 101 11.84 32.05 2.22
CA ARG A 101 13.04 31.27 1.89
C ARG A 101 13.08 29.94 2.65
N GLN A 102 12.81 29.97 3.94
CA GLN A 102 12.74 28.75 4.76
C GLN A 102 11.64 27.79 4.28
N GLU A 103 10.51 28.33 3.83
CA GLU A 103 9.43 27.52 3.26
C GLU A 103 9.82 26.89 1.92
N ILE A 104 10.56 27.61 1.07
CA ILE A 104 11.10 27.07 -0.18
C ILE A 104 12.07 25.91 0.13
N ASP A 105 13.01 26.10 1.05
CA ASP A 105 13.97 25.05 1.43
C ASP A 105 13.25 23.80 1.96
N ARG A 106 12.22 23.99 2.80
CA ARG A 106 11.39 22.90 3.31
C ARG A 106 10.65 22.15 2.20
N LEU A 107 10.07 22.87 1.25
CA LEU A 107 9.37 22.28 0.12
C LEU A 107 10.33 21.55 -0.84
N ASP A 108 11.54 22.07 -1.03
CA ASP A 108 12.57 21.43 -1.84
C ASP A 108 13.06 20.12 -1.20
N GLU A 109 13.22 20.08 0.12
CA GLU A 109 13.49 18.84 0.85
C GLU A 109 12.37 17.80 0.67
N GLU A 110 11.12 18.21 0.85
CA GLU A 110 9.95 17.33 0.65
C GLU A 110 9.84 16.84 -0.80
N ASN A 111 10.10 17.71 -1.77
CA ASN A 111 10.08 17.36 -3.19
C ASN A 111 11.18 16.34 -3.53
N ASN A 112 12.39 16.53 -3.00
CA ASN A 112 13.48 15.56 -3.16
C ASN A 112 13.12 14.19 -2.56
N GLU A 113 12.54 14.16 -1.35
CA GLU A 113 12.08 12.91 -0.73
C GLU A 113 11.01 12.19 -1.58
N LEU A 114 10.03 12.95 -2.08
CA LEU A 114 8.99 12.42 -2.95
C LEU A 114 9.57 11.88 -4.26
N GLN A 115 10.52 12.60 -4.87
CA GLN A 115 11.17 12.18 -6.11
C GLN A 115 11.97 10.89 -5.92
N MET A 116 12.68 10.74 -4.79
CA MET A 116 13.36 9.49 -4.44
C MET A 116 12.36 8.34 -4.27
N LYS A 117 11.22 8.59 -3.63
CA LYS A 117 10.18 7.58 -3.45
C LYS A 117 9.54 7.15 -4.76
N VAL A 118 9.30 8.09 -5.68
CA VAL A 118 8.81 7.80 -7.04
C VAL A 118 9.82 6.92 -7.78
N ALA A 119 11.09 7.30 -7.83
CA ALA A 119 12.13 6.52 -8.50
C ALA A 119 12.25 5.09 -7.95
N TRP A 120 12.13 4.93 -6.62
CA TRP A 120 12.12 3.63 -5.97
C TRP A 120 10.90 2.78 -6.37
N LEU A 121 9.69 3.36 -6.32
CA LEU A 121 8.46 2.67 -6.73
C LEU A 121 8.50 2.26 -8.21
N GLU A 122 8.99 3.12 -9.09
CA GLU A 122 9.17 2.81 -10.52
C GLU A 122 10.17 1.67 -10.73
N SER A 123 11.25 1.62 -9.95
CA SER A 123 12.20 0.51 -9.99
C SER A 123 11.55 -0.80 -9.54
N GLN A 124 10.74 -0.76 -8.47
CA GLN A 124 10.02 -1.95 -8.00
C GLN A 124 8.99 -2.45 -9.02
N MET A 125 8.22 -1.54 -9.62
CA MET A 125 7.26 -1.88 -10.67
C MET A 125 7.95 -2.58 -11.84
N ARG A 126 9.10 -2.08 -12.29
CA ARG A 126 9.89 -2.71 -13.35
C ARG A 126 10.36 -4.11 -12.95
N ALA A 127 10.86 -4.28 -11.73
CA ALA A 127 11.31 -5.58 -11.23
C ALA A 127 10.17 -6.62 -11.19
N ILE A 128 9.02 -6.24 -10.60
CA ILE A 128 7.83 -7.09 -10.54
C ILE A 128 7.32 -7.42 -11.95
N GLY A 129 7.37 -6.46 -12.88
CA GLY A 129 7.03 -6.67 -14.29
C GLY A 129 7.86 -7.78 -14.93
N LEU A 130 9.18 -7.74 -14.73
CA LEU A 130 10.10 -8.77 -15.23
C LEU A 130 9.86 -10.15 -14.59
N GLU A 131 9.61 -10.20 -13.29
CA GLU A 131 9.29 -11.45 -12.59
C GLU A 131 7.99 -12.07 -13.12
N LYS A 132 6.95 -11.25 -13.33
CA LYS A 132 5.67 -11.66 -13.93
C LYS A 132 5.88 -12.25 -15.33
N ASP A 133 6.67 -11.59 -16.17
CA ASP A 133 6.94 -12.07 -17.53
C ASP A 133 7.76 -13.38 -17.52
N CYS A 134 8.73 -13.52 -16.61
CA CYS A 134 9.45 -14.77 -16.42
C CYS A 134 8.52 -15.91 -15.98
N ALA A 135 7.64 -15.66 -15.01
CA ALA A 135 6.66 -16.63 -14.53
C ALA A 135 5.67 -17.03 -15.65
N ALA A 136 5.21 -16.06 -16.45
CA ALA A 136 4.32 -16.32 -17.58
C ALA A 136 4.98 -17.21 -18.63
N MET A 137 6.26 -16.97 -18.97
CA MET A 137 7.00 -17.83 -19.88
C MET A 137 7.22 -19.25 -19.31
N ALA A 138 7.51 -19.38 -18.02
CA ALA A 138 7.64 -20.68 -17.36
C ALA A 138 6.32 -21.45 -17.38
N TYR A 139 5.22 -20.79 -17.04
CA TYR A 139 3.87 -21.37 -17.10
C TYR A 139 3.53 -21.84 -18.51
N LYS A 140 3.78 -21.02 -19.54
CA LYS A 140 3.54 -21.40 -20.93
C LYS A 140 4.29 -22.67 -21.33
N ARG A 141 5.57 -22.78 -20.97
CA ARG A 141 6.37 -23.98 -21.23
C ARG A 141 5.81 -25.22 -20.53
N GLU A 142 5.34 -25.10 -19.29
CA GLU A 142 4.76 -26.23 -18.57
C GLU A 142 3.41 -26.65 -19.17
N VAL A 143 2.59 -25.69 -19.63
CA VAL A 143 1.35 -25.98 -20.36
C VAL A 143 1.64 -26.74 -21.66
N GLU A 144 2.61 -26.29 -22.45
CA GLU A 144 3.02 -26.97 -23.69
C GLU A 144 3.54 -28.39 -23.42
N LYS A 145 4.35 -28.56 -22.38
CA LYS A 145 4.85 -29.87 -21.94
C LYS A 145 3.71 -30.79 -21.48
N ASN A 146 2.76 -30.27 -20.69
CA ASN A 146 1.60 -31.03 -20.25
C ASN A 146 0.72 -31.46 -21.44
N ALA A 147 0.52 -30.59 -22.43
CA ALA A 147 -0.18 -30.94 -23.66
C ALA A 147 0.52 -32.09 -24.42
N ALA A 148 1.86 -32.07 -24.51
CA ALA A 148 2.62 -33.15 -25.13
C ALA A 148 2.52 -34.47 -24.34
N LEU A 149 2.53 -34.41 -23.01
CA LEU A 149 2.34 -35.58 -22.15
C LEU A 149 0.94 -36.17 -22.29
N GLU A 150 -0.10 -35.34 -22.33
CA GLU A 150 -1.47 -35.79 -22.59
C GLU A 150 -1.59 -36.48 -23.95
N ALA A 151 -1.01 -35.89 -25.00
CA ALA A 151 -0.97 -36.53 -26.32
C ALA A 151 -0.30 -37.92 -26.26
N LYS A 152 0.80 -38.06 -25.53
CA LYS A 152 1.48 -39.36 -25.33
C LYS A 152 0.61 -40.35 -24.55
N ILE A 153 -0.06 -39.90 -23.49
CA ILE A 153 -0.98 -40.74 -22.70
C ILE A 153 -2.11 -41.24 -23.60
N THR A 154 -2.70 -40.39 -24.44
CA THR A 154 -3.76 -40.83 -25.36
C THR A 154 -3.25 -41.85 -26.38
N SER A 155 -2.01 -41.73 -26.89
CA SER A 155 -1.42 -42.72 -27.79
C SER A 155 -1.21 -44.06 -27.11
N LEU A 156 -0.61 -44.04 -25.92
CA LEU A 156 -0.36 -45.26 -25.14
C LEU A 156 -1.67 -45.96 -24.74
N LYS A 157 -2.71 -45.19 -24.39
CA LYS A 157 -4.05 -45.74 -24.14
C LYS A 157 -4.61 -46.47 -25.37
N ARG A 158 -4.50 -45.88 -26.56
CA ARG A 158 -4.92 -46.53 -27.81
C ARG A 158 -4.15 -47.82 -28.08
N GLU A 159 -2.83 -47.79 -27.89
CA GLU A 159 -1.97 -48.98 -28.05
C GLU A 159 -2.33 -50.08 -27.06
N LEU A 160 -2.56 -49.73 -25.79
CA LEU A 160 -2.99 -50.68 -24.76
C LEU A 160 -4.34 -51.31 -25.11
N SER A 161 -5.34 -50.51 -25.48
CA SER A 161 -6.65 -51.04 -25.89
C SER A 161 -6.55 -51.96 -27.12
N SER A 162 -5.66 -51.66 -28.07
CA SER A 162 -5.38 -52.55 -29.21
C SER A 162 -4.73 -53.86 -28.77
N MET A 163 -3.77 -53.82 -27.85
CA MET A 163 -3.14 -55.01 -27.27
C MET A 163 -4.15 -55.87 -26.50
N GLU A 164 -5.00 -55.24 -25.68
CA GLU A 164 -6.07 -55.90 -24.92
C GLU A 164 -7.09 -56.57 -25.84
N GLU A 165 -7.49 -55.91 -26.93
CA GLU A 165 -8.37 -56.48 -27.94
C GLU A 165 -7.73 -57.71 -28.60
N ARG A 166 -6.46 -57.62 -29.04
CA ARG A 166 -5.73 -58.76 -29.61
C ARG A 166 -5.60 -59.91 -28.62
N ALA A 167 -5.33 -59.62 -27.34
CA ALA A 167 -5.25 -60.63 -26.29
C ALA A 167 -6.61 -61.29 -26.05
N ARG A 168 -7.71 -60.53 -26.04
CA ARG A 168 -9.08 -61.06 -25.93
C ARG A 168 -9.45 -61.96 -27.13
N GLN A 169 -9.12 -61.54 -28.35
CA GLN A 169 -9.34 -62.34 -29.55
C GLN A 169 -8.54 -63.64 -29.51
N LEU A 170 -7.27 -63.57 -29.13
CA LEU A 170 -6.41 -64.75 -28.99
C LEU A 170 -6.99 -65.72 -27.94
N ALA A 171 -7.33 -65.23 -26.75
CA ALA A 171 -7.96 -66.03 -25.70
C ALA A 171 -9.24 -66.71 -26.20
N ALA A 172 -10.11 -65.98 -26.90
CA ALA A 172 -11.34 -66.53 -27.48
C ALA A 172 -11.08 -67.63 -28.52
N THR A 173 -10.06 -67.47 -29.38
CA THR A 173 -9.67 -68.51 -30.35
C THR A 173 -9.12 -69.77 -29.68
N TYR A 174 -8.28 -69.61 -28.65
CA TYR A 174 -7.78 -70.75 -27.87
C TYR A 174 -8.90 -71.48 -27.13
N SER A 175 -9.83 -70.75 -26.51
CA SER A 175 -11.01 -71.36 -25.86
C SER A 175 -11.93 -72.11 -26.84
N ARG A 176 -11.92 -71.74 -28.13
CA ARG A 176 -12.72 -72.40 -29.17
C ARG A 176 -12.01 -73.60 -29.82
N GLY A 177 -10.67 -73.63 -29.79
CA GLY A 177 -9.83 -74.67 -30.38
C GLY A 177 -9.46 -75.82 -29.44
N VAL A 178 -9.84 -75.75 -28.17
CA VAL A 178 -9.68 -76.86 -27.20
C VAL A 178 -10.97 -77.66 -27.19
N PRO A 179 -10.97 -78.93 -27.65
CA PRO A 179 -12.05 -79.84 -27.31
C PRO A 179 -12.08 -79.91 -25.78
N GLN A 180 -13.20 -79.54 -25.16
CA GLN A 180 -13.41 -79.88 -23.76
C GLN A 180 -13.43 -81.40 -23.67
N SER A 181 -12.27 -81.97 -23.41
CA SER A 181 -12.18 -83.36 -23.09
C SER A 181 -12.63 -83.49 -21.65
N THR A 182 -13.89 -83.88 -21.50
CA THR A 182 -14.50 -84.26 -20.23
C THR A 182 -13.77 -85.48 -19.69
N TYR A 183 -12.68 -85.24 -18.97
CA TYR A 183 -12.15 -86.21 -18.02
C TYR A 183 -11.98 -85.48 -16.69
N ASP A 184 -12.84 -85.81 -15.75
CA ASP A 184 -12.57 -85.69 -14.33
C ASP A 184 -11.25 -86.42 -14.02
N VAL A 185 -10.18 -85.69 -13.67
CA VAL A 185 -9.12 -86.23 -12.81
C VAL A 185 -8.58 -85.11 -11.91
N ALA A 186 -8.57 -85.43 -10.62
CA ALA A 186 -8.19 -84.65 -9.45
C ALA A 186 -6.69 -84.19 -9.43
N PRO A 187 -6.31 -83.30 -8.49
CA PRO A 187 -5.06 -82.56 -8.53
C PRO A 187 -3.90 -83.40 -7.96
N TYR A 188 -2.76 -83.43 -8.65
CA TYR A 188 -1.51 -83.88 -8.05
C TYR A 188 -0.44 -82.79 -8.16
N GLN A 189 -0.01 -82.37 -6.98
CA GLN A 189 1.23 -81.71 -6.67
C GLN A 189 2.40 -82.44 -7.35
N ASN A 190 3.36 -81.70 -7.90
CA ASN A 190 4.77 -81.80 -7.51
C ASN A 190 5.59 -80.66 -8.10
N ALA A 191 6.60 -80.27 -7.34
CA ALA A 191 7.23 -78.95 -7.28
C ALA A 191 8.54 -78.85 -8.15
N PRO A 192 9.29 -77.72 -8.10
CA PRO A 192 10.22 -77.16 -9.11
C PRO A 192 11.68 -77.68 -8.90
N PRO A 193 12.81 -77.05 -9.34
CA PRO A 193 13.03 -75.82 -10.14
C PRO A 193 14.10 -75.96 -11.26
N HIS A 194 14.18 -74.97 -12.16
CA HIS A 194 15.45 -74.74 -12.86
C HIS A 194 15.69 -73.24 -13.09
N GLU A 195 16.70 -72.75 -12.37
CA GLU A 195 17.40 -71.51 -12.64
C GLU A 195 17.82 -71.45 -14.11
N HIS A 196 17.74 -70.28 -14.75
CA HIS A 196 18.69 -69.81 -15.76
C HIS A 196 18.73 -68.26 -15.73
N GLN A 197 19.80 -67.73 -15.16
CA GLN A 197 20.38 -66.45 -15.56
C GLN A 197 21.87 -66.70 -15.79
N PRO A 198 22.45 -66.20 -16.90
CA PRO A 198 23.40 -65.08 -16.80
C PRO A 198 23.15 -64.01 -17.90
N ASN A 199 23.15 -62.71 -17.55
CA ASN A 199 24.30 -61.76 -17.62
C ASN A 199 24.68 -61.43 -19.10
N LYS A 200 24.70 -60.20 -19.64
CA LYS A 200 25.30 -58.94 -19.16
C LYS A 200 24.77 -57.70 -19.92
N GLN A 201 24.61 -56.62 -19.14
CA GLN A 201 25.11 -55.24 -19.35
C GLN A 201 25.18 -54.63 -20.78
N GLN A 202 24.46 -53.53 -21.00
CA GLN A 202 25.03 -52.16 -21.15
C GLN A 202 23.92 -51.16 -21.56
N HIS A 203 23.36 -50.42 -20.61
CA HIS A 203 23.13 -48.98 -20.77
C HIS A 203 22.66 -48.37 -19.44
N THR A 204 23.64 -47.89 -18.67
CA THR A 204 23.40 -46.97 -17.56
C THR A 204 24.38 -45.82 -17.78
N GLN A 205 23.86 -44.66 -18.18
CA GLN A 205 24.34 -43.30 -17.84
C GLN A 205 23.81 -42.31 -18.88
N GLN A 206 22.60 -41.79 -18.66
CA GLN A 206 22.28 -40.42 -19.09
C GLN A 206 21.05 -39.80 -18.40
N GLN A 207 20.34 -40.52 -17.52
CA GLN A 207 19.07 -40.03 -16.98
C GLN A 207 19.08 -39.61 -15.50
N LEU A 208 20.25 -39.58 -14.84
CA LEU A 208 20.36 -39.19 -13.43
C LEU A 208 20.95 -37.79 -13.18
N GLN A 209 21.24 -37.00 -14.23
CA GLN A 209 21.79 -35.64 -14.06
C GLN A 209 20.78 -34.49 -14.27
N GLN A 210 19.49 -34.77 -14.45
CA GLN A 210 18.46 -33.71 -14.55
C GLN A 210 17.43 -33.70 -13.41
N GLN A 211 17.65 -34.48 -12.34
CA GLN A 211 16.75 -34.51 -11.16
C GLN A 211 17.22 -33.66 -9.96
N GLN A 212 18.32 -32.88 -10.07
CA GLN A 212 18.78 -32.01 -8.97
C GLN A 212 18.42 -30.52 -9.10
N LEU A 213 17.64 -30.10 -10.11
CA LEU A 213 17.25 -28.68 -10.27
C LEU A 213 15.77 -28.38 -9.98
N HIS A 214 14.98 -29.35 -9.54
CA HIS A 214 13.56 -29.12 -9.22
C HIS A 214 13.22 -29.74 -7.87
N SER A 215 13.60 -29.07 -6.79
CA SER A 215 13.01 -29.32 -5.48
C SER A 215 12.61 -28.00 -4.85
N GLY A 216 11.30 -27.84 -4.63
CA GLY A 216 10.76 -26.79 -3.78
C GLY A 216 9.48 -26.10 -4.25
N HIS A 217 8.52 -26.76 -4.89
CA HIS A 217 7.13 -26.26 -4.96
C HIS A 217 6.14 -27.36 -4.54
N HIS A 218 5.76 -27.33 -3.26
CA HIS A 218 4.53 -27.94 -2.80
C HIS A 218 3.37 -27.13 -3.39
N GLN A 219 2.61 -27.74 -4.30
CA GLN A 219 1.26 -27.29 -4.65
C GLN A 219 0.30 -27.82 -3.59
N GLU A 220 -0.27 -26.93 -2.79
CA GLU A 220 -1.59 -27.16 -2.22
C GLU A 220 -2.62 -26.68 -3.26
N THR A 221 -3.36 -27.64 -3.80
CA THR A 221 -4.54 -27.41 -4.65
C THR A 221 -5.69 -26.82 -3.83
N PRO A 222 -6.27 -25.66 -4.20
CA PRO A 222 -7.59 -25.28 -3.72
C PRO A 222 -8.66 -25.96 -4.57
N ARG A 223 -9.50 -26.76 -3.93
CA ARG A 223 -10.68 -27.39 -4.54
C ARG A 223 -11.75 -26.32 -4.79
N MET A 224 -12.07 -26.10 -6.06
CA MET A 224 -13.24 -25.35 -6.50
C MET A 224 -14.53 -26.06 -6.02
N GLN A 225 -15.39 -25.32 -5.32
CA GLN A 225 -16.83 -25.62 -5.25
C GLN A 225 -17.61 -24.40 -5.73
N THR A 226 -18.49 -24.68 -6.68
CA THR A 226 -19.33 -23.79 -7.45
C THR A 226 -20.39 -23.08 -6.59
N GLN A 227 -20.40 -21.74 -6.66
CA GLN A 227 -21.53 -20.79 -6.81
C GLN A 227 -22.96 -21.31 -6.52
N ARG A 228 -23.88 -20.63 -5.81
CA ARG A 228 -24.36 -19.21 -5.87
C ARG A 228 -25.39 -18.92 -4.72
N PRO A 229 -26.05 -17.73 -4.59
CA PRO A 229 -26.24 -16.97 -3.32
C PRO A 229 -27.75 -16.65 -3.06
N PRO A 230 -28.18 -15.46 -2.55
CA PRO A 230 -27.92 -14.77 -1.27
C PRO A 230 -29.22 -14.55 -0.44
N SER A 231 -29.09 -14.28 0.86
CA SER A 231 -30.10 -13.50 1.60
C SER A 231 -29.54 -12.88 2.88
N GLN A 232 -29.42 -11.55 2.89
CA GLN A 232 -29.57 -10.68 4.07
C GLN A 232 -31.04 -10.22 4.14
N PRO A 233 -31.53 -9.46 5.16
CA PRO A 233 -31.03 -9.19 6.51
C PRO A 233 -32.11 -9.46 7.60
N ARG A 234 -31.74 -9.55 8.89
CA ARG A 234 -32.70 -9.29 9.99
C ARG A 234 -32.00 -8.65 11.20
N GLN A 235 -32.26 -7.36 11.38
CA GLN A 235 -32.47 -6.73 12.69
C GLN A 235 -33.99 -6.77 13.00
N PRO A 236 -34.48 -6.35 14.19
CA PRO A 236 -33.98 -6.42 15.57
C PRO A 236 -35.03 -7.15 16.45
N PRO A 237 -34.98 -7.05 17.80
CA PRO A 237 -36.25 -6.91 18.52
C PRO A 237 -36.29 -5.68 19.44
N SER A 238 -37.50 -5.10 19.47
CA SER A 238 -37.94 -3.89 20.14
C SER A 238 -38.50 -4.15 21.56
N LEU A 239 -38.13 -3.26 22.49
CA LEU A 239 -38.92 -2.54 23.51
C LEU A 239 -40.02 -3.26 24.36
N SER A 240 -39.71 -3.40 25.67
CA SER A 240 -40.49 -2.95 26.86
C SER A 240 -41.78 -3.69 27.30
N PRO A 241 -42.34 -3.47 28.51
CA PRO A 241 -41.80 -3.16 29.86
C PRO A 241 -42.40 -4.10 30.96
N SER A 242 -41.78 -4.22 32.15
CA SER A 242 -42.56 -4.59 33.35
C SER A 242 -41.87 -4.21 34.66
N SER A 243 -42.70 -3.72 35.57
CA SER A 243 -42.42 -2.87 36.72
C SER A 243 -42.18 -3.62 38.03
N ARG A 244 -41.75 -2.84 39.04
CA ARG A 244 -41.65 -3.10 40.50
C ARG A 244 -40.31 -3.72 40.91
N GLY A 245 -39.50 -3.13 41.78
CA GLY A 245 -39.71 -2.12 42.81
C GLY A 245 -38.87 -2.54 44.04
N VAL A 246 -38.68 -1.64 45.00
CA VAL A 246 -37.94 -1.81 46.29
C VAL A 246 -36.47 -1.39 46.18
N VAL A 247 -36.15 -0.10 46.30
CA VAL A 247 -35.95 0.73 47.52
C VAL A 247 -34.53 0.64 48.05
N GLU A 248 -34.00 1.83 48.31
CA GLU A 248 -32.67 2.24 48.74
C GLU A 248 -32.04 1.41 49.85
N ASP A 249 -30.71 1.34 49.85
CA ASP A 249 -30.02 1.83 51.04
C ASP A 249 -28.71 2.53 50.68
N VAL A 250 -28.67 3.82 51.04
CA VAL A 250 -27.50 4.70 50.96
C VAL A 250 -26.72 4.51 52.25
N ARG A 251 -25.50 3.96 52.18
CA ARG A 251 -24.49 4.29 53.20
C ARG A 251 -23.04 4.12 52.71
N GLY A 252 -22.45 5.27 52.41
CA GLY A 252 -21.08 5.59 52.84
C GLY A 252 -19.96 5.27 51.85
N GLY A 253 -19.40 6.32 51.23
CA GLY A 253 -18.05 6.24 50.69
C GLY A 253 -17.78 7.19 49.55
N ILE A 254 -17.53 8.46 49.88
CA ILE A 254 -16.61 9.41 49.23
C ILE A 254 -16.82 9.59 47.71
N GLY A 255 -17.26 10.81 47.36
CA GLY A 255 -17.58 11.22 46.00
C GLY A 255 -16.54 10.82 44.96
N ALA A 256 -16.94 9.96 44.05
CA ALA A 256 -16.35 9.85 42.72
C ALA A 256 -17.47 10.12 41.73
N TYR A 257 -17.32 11.20 40.97
CA TYR A 257 -18.22 11.53 39.86
C TYR A 257 -18.35 10.29 38.93
N PRO A 258 -19.54 9.99 38.36
CA PRO A 258 -19.73 8.83 37.46
C PRO A 258 -18.81 8.83 36.22
N GLY A 259 -18.18 9.95 35.89
CA GLY A 259 -17.18 10.07 34.83
C GLY A 259 -15.76 9.63 35.22
N GLN A 260 -15.45 9.58 36.52
CA GLN A 260 -14.08 9.37 37.01
C GLN A 260 -13.60 7.92 36.81
N ARG A 261 -14.47 6.92 37.04
CA ARG A 261 -14.16 5.50 36.77
C ARG A 261 -14.05 5.16 35.28
N LYS A 262 -14.80 5.85 34.41
CA LYS A 262 -14.70 5.67 32.95
C LYS A 262 -13.40 6.25 32.41
N ASN A 263 -12.98 7.40 32.94
CA ASN A 263 -11.70 8.01 32.61
C ASN A 263 -10.52 7.16 33.09
N GLU A 264 -10.57 6.58 34.29
CA GLU A 264 -9.53 5.66 34.77
C GLU A 264 -9.36 4.43 33.86
N GLN A 265 -10.47 3.84 33.40
CA GLN A 265 -10.43 2.69 32.46
C GLN A 265 -9.90 3.09 31.08
N LEU A 266 -10.25 4.27 30.57
CA LEU A 266 -9.71 4.83 29.33
C LEU A 266 -8.20 5.05 29.44
N VAL A 267 -7.73 5.64 30.54
CA VAL A 267 -6.30 5.88 30.78
C VAL A 267 -5.51 4.56 30.84
N ILE A 268 -6.05 3.51 31.46
CA ILE A 268 -5.42 2.18 31.47
C ILE A 268 -5.37 1.61 30.05
N ALA A 269 -6.49 1.67 29.31
CA ALA A 269 -6.55 1.17 27.94
C ALA A 269 -5.60 1.91 26.98
N VAL A 270 -5.44 3.22 27.13
CA VAL A 270 -4.50 4.03 26.36
C VAL A 270 -3.06 3.60 26.70
N LYS A 271 -2.69 3.50 27.98
CA LYS A 271 -1.36 3.03 28.39
C LYS A 271 -1.03 1.63 27.87
N ASP A 272 -2.00 0.72 27.90
CA ASP A 272 -1.82 -0.63 27.36
C ASP A 272 -1.62 -0.60 25.84
N LEU A 273 -2.37 0.24 25.12
CA LEU A 273 -2.20 0.43 23.68
C LEU A 273 -0.88 1.10 23.33
N GLU A 274 -0.39 2.06 24.12
CA GLU A 274 0.92 2.70 23.95
C GLU A 274 2.07 1.70 24.20
N SER A 275 1.99 0.90 25.26
CA SER A 275 2.94 -0.18 25.53
C SER A 275 2.95 -1.23 24.41
N ASN A 276 1.77 -1.60 23.92
CA ASN A 276 1.64 -2.50 22.76
C ASN A 276 2.20 -1.88 21.48
N LEU A 277 1.98 -0.58 21.25
CA LEU A 277 2.53 0.15 20.11
C LEU A 277 4.05 0.15 20.16
N GLN A 278 4.65 0.45 21.31
CA GLN A 278 6.09 0.48 21.49
C GLN A 278 6.71 -0.89 21.20
N ARG A 279 6.13 -1.96 21.74
CA ARG A 279 6.57 -3.35 21.44
C ARG A 279 6.42 -3.71 19.97
N ALA A 280 5.31 -3.32 19.34
CA ALA A 280 5.09 -3.58 17.91
C ALA A 280 6.09 -2.83 17.03
N CYS A 281 6.43 -1.57 17.38
CA CYS A 281 7.48 -0.80 16.70
C CYS A 281 8.86 -1.44 16.87
N GLN A 282 9.23 -1.86 18.09
CA GLN A 282 10.50 -2.56 18.33
C GLN A 282 10.61 -3.84 17.50
N ARG A 283 9.54 -4.66 17.50
CA ARG A 283 9.49 -5.88 16.68
C ARG A 283 9.58 -5.57 15.19
N LYS A 284 8.92 -4.51 14.70
CA LYS A 284 9.04 -4.04 13.32
C LYS A 284 10.50 -3.74 12.96
N ASP A 285 11.19 -2.98 13.82
CA ASP A 285 12.58 -2.58 13.57
C ASP A 285 13.53 -3.81 13.61
N GLU A 286 13.30 -4.76 14.50
CA GLU A 286 14.03 -6.04 14.55
C GLU A 286 13.85 -6.88 13.28
N LEU A 287 12.63 -6.94 12.74
CA LEU A 287 12.31 -7.63 11.49
C LEU A 287 12.93 -6.92 10.28
N GLU A 288 12.86 -5.59 10.23
CA GLU A 288 13.53 -4.78 9.18
C GLU A 288 15.05 -4.97 9.20
N ASN A 289 15.65 -5.06 10.39
CA ASN A 289 17.07 -5.35 10.54
C ASN A 289 17.41 -6.78 10.09
N HIS A 290 16.57 -7.77 10.41
CA HIS A 290 16.74 -9.14 9.92
C HIS A 290 16.60 -9.24 8.41
N LEU A 291 15.60 -8.56 7.84
CA LEU A 291 15.37 -8.55 6.40
C LEU A 291 16.55 -7.91 5.66
N ARG A 292 17.05 -6.76 6.12
CA ARG A 292 18.27 -6.13 5.59
C ARG A 292 19.48 -7.06 5.64
N ARG A 293 19.66 -7.82 6.72
CA ARG A 293 20.73 -8.83 6.82
C ARG A 293 20.57 -9.95 5.79
N VAL A 294 19.35 -10.42 5.55
CA VAL A 294 19.09 -11.45 4.53
C VAL A 294 19.28 -10.88 3.11
N GLU A 295 18.95 -9.62 2.87
CA GLU A 295 19.09 -8.94 1.57
C GLU A 295 20.54 -8.63 1.20
N THR A 296 21.38 -8.32 2.18
CA THR A 296 22.83 -8.12 1.97
C THR A 296 23.55 -9.42 1.65
N THR A 297 23.00 -10.57 2.05
CA THR A 297 23.53 -11.89 1.69
C THR A 297 22.93 -12.41 0.38
N ARG A 298 23.78 -12.89 -0.54
CA ARG A 298 23.28 -13.58 -1.74
C ARG A 298 22.50 -14.84 -1.33
N ILE A 299 21.25 -14.94 -1.79
CA ILE A 299 20.40 -16.12 -1.62
C ILE A 299 20.97 -17.28 -2.47
N ARG A 300 21.28 -18.40 -1.82
CA ARG A 300 21.89 -19.61 -2.41
C ARG A 300 20.94 -20.81 -2.41
N SER A 301 19.90 -20.83 -1.56
CA SER A 301 18.94 -21.93 -1.49
C SER A 301 17.47 -21.50 -1.50
N GLY A 302 16.59 -22.44 -1.85
CA GLY A 302 15.14 -22.24 -1.75
C GLY A 302 14.65 -22.03 -0.31
N ALA A 303 15.32 -22.64 0.68
CA ALA A 303 15.00 -22.45 2.09
C ALA A 303 15.31 -21.02 2.57
N GLU A 304 16.40 -20.43 2.08
CA GLU A 304 16.75 -19.02 2.35
C GLU A 304 15.74 -18.07 1.70
N ARG A 305 15.32 -18.37 0.47
CA ARG A 305 14.25 -17.61 -0.21
C ARG A 305 12.92 -17.70 0.57
N ALA A 306 12.55 -18.89 1.04
CA ALA A 306 11.34 -19.08 1.85
C ALA A 306 11.43 -18.31 3.18
N LYS A 307 12.60 -18.31 3.83
CA LYS A 307 12.86 -17.52 5.04
C LYS A 307 12.72 -16.02 4.79
N LYS A 308 13.22 -15.51 3.66
CA LYS A 308 13.05 -14.10 3.28
C LYS A 308 11.56 -13.75 3.12
N ILE A 309 10.83 -14.55 2.36
CA ILE A 309 9.38 -14.34 2.13
C ILE A 309 8.61 -14.40 3.45
N ALA A 310 8.96 -15.29 4.36
CA ALA A 310 8.34 -15.37 5.68
C ALA A 310 8.57 -14.08 6.49
N LEU A 311 9.80 -13.56 6.50
CA LEU A 311 10.13 -12.28 7.16
C LEU A 311 9.40 -11.09 6.52
N GLU A 312 9.27 -11.05 5.20
CA GLU A 312 8.52 -10.00 4.49
C GLU A 312 7.03 -10.02 4.85
N ARG A 313 6.42 -11.21 4.93
CA ARG A 313 5.03 -11.37 5.37
C ARG A 313 4.84 -10.95 6.82
N GLU A 314 5.73 -11.38 7.70
CA GLU A 314 5.67 -11.03 9.12
C GLU A 314 5.84 -9.52 9.33
N LEU A 315 6.72 -8.87 8.56
CA LEU A 315 6.88 -7.42 8.59
C LEU A 315 5.59 -6.70 8.15
N ALA A 316 4.92 -7.17 7.10
CA ALA A 316 3.65 -6.60 6.65
C ALA A 316 2.54 -6.75 7.71
N ASP A 317 2.48 -7.90 8.39
CA ASP A 317 1.52 -8.14 9.47
C ASP A 317 1.77 -7.21 10.67
N VAL A 318 3.03 -7.01 11.06
CA VAL A 318 3.40 -6.08 12.15
C VAL A 318 3.13 -4.62 11.75
N GLN A 319 3.39 -4.23 10.50
CA GLN A 319 3.06 -2.89 10.01
C GLN A 319 1.54 -2.62 10.07
N LYS A 320 0.73 -3.60 9.68
CA LYS A 320 -0.73 -3.54 9.82
C LYS A 320 -1.13 -3.40 11.29
N GLN A 321 -0.54 -4.21 12.18
CA GLN A 321 -0.79 -4.14 13.62
C GLN A 321 -0.46 -2.76 14.20
N VAL A 322 0.67 -2.15 13.83
CA VAL A 322 1.06 -0.80 14.23
C VAL A 322 0.02 0.23 13.78
N SER A 323 -0.45 0.13 12.53
CA SER A 323 -1.50 1.01 12.01
C SER A 323 -2.80 0.88 12.80
N ASP A 324 -3.24 -0.36 13.08
CA ASP A 324 -4.46 -0.64 13.83
C ASP A 324 -4.39 -0.10 15.27
N ILE A 325 -3.24 -0.26 15.94
CA ILE A 325 -3.02 0.28 17.30
C ILE A 325 -3.06 1.83 17.27
N ARG A 326 -2.38 2.47 16.30
CA ARG A 326 -2.42 3.93 16.14
C ARG A 326 -3.83 4.44 15.84
N MET A 327 -4.63 3.68 15.10
CA MET A 327 -6.03 4.04 14.82
C MET A 327 -6.89 3.93 16.08
N LYS A 328 -6.72 2.87 16.88
CA LYS A 328 -7.38 2.71 18.17
C LYS A 328 -7.02 3.83 19.14
N LEU A 329 -5.73 4.18 19.25
CA LEU A 329 -5.28 5.32 20.06
C LEU A 329 -5.94 6.63 19.62
N ARG A 330 -5.95 6.93 18.32
CA ARG A 330 -6.65 8.10 17.77
C ARG A 330 -8.15 8.10 18.08
N SER A 331 -8.81 6.94 18.00
CA SER A 331 -10.24 6.84 18.32
C SER A 331 -10.54 7.09 19.80
N LEU A 332 -9.64 6.68 20.69
CA LEU A 332 -9.78 6.92 22.13
C LEU A 332 -9.46 8.38 22.48
N SER A 333 -8.42 8.98 21.89
CA SER A 333 -8.11 10.40 22.06
C SER A 333 -9.20 11.32 21.50
N ALA A 334 -9.92 10.88 20.46
CA ALA A 334 -11.08 11.61 19.93
C ALA A 334 -12.32 11.51 20.83
N LEU A 335 -12.41 10.48 21.68
CA LEU A 335 -13.47 10.31 22.69
C LEU A 335 -13.21 11.12 23.96
N GLU A 336 -11.98 11.58 24.17
CA GLU A 336 -11.54 12.35 25.35
C GLU A 336 -11.70 13.88 25.17
N ARG A 337 -11.98 14.33 23.94
CA ARG A 337 -12.41 15.72 23.62
C ARG A 337 -13.92 15.82 23.62
#